data_AF-A0A7S3ZDW5-F1
#
_entry.id   AF-A0A7S3ZDW5-F1
#
_cell.length_a   1.000
_cell.length_b   1.000
_cell.length_c   1.000
_cell.angle_alpha   90.00
_cell.angle_beta   90.00
_cell.angle_gamma   90.00
#
_symmetry.space_group_name_H-M   'P 1'
#
loop_
_entity.id
_entity.type
_entity.pdbx_description
1 polymer ?
#
loop_
_entity_poly.entity_id
_entity_poly.type
_entity_poly.pdbx_seq_one_letter_code
_entity_poly.pdbx_strand_id
1 'polypeptide(L)'
;DSYIVLNTYKMKDPETGKVTDALAWDVHFWLGKDTSIDERGVAAYKTVELDDLLDDGPVQHRETMENESALFQSYFKGGIQYLSGGIESGFRKVKPEEYVPRLLQVRRTKRTTKATQVDTSISAMN
;
A
#
# COMPACT_ATOMS: atom_id res chain seq x y z
N ASP A 1 3.64 -9.86 4.17
CA ASP A 1 3.46 -8.46 4.57
C ASP A 1 2.10 -7.89 4.20
N SER A 2 1.51 -7.20 5.16
CA SER A 2 0.36 -6.30 5.01
C SER A 2 0.75 -4.90 5.47
N TYR A 3 0.17 -3.87 4.87
CA TYR A 3 0.51 -2.46 5.13
C TYR A 3 -0.75 -1.66 5.44
N ILE A 4 -0.59 -0.59 6.22
CA ILE A 4 -1.62 0.43 6.44
C ILE A 4 -1.10 1.74 5.87
N VAL A 5 -1.93 2.41 5.07
CA VAL A 5 -1.63 3.71 4.45
C VAL A 5 -2.75 4.67 4.81
N LEU A 6 -2.39 5.76 5.49
CA LEU A 6 -3.31 6.85 5.81
C LEU A 6 -3.05 8.03 4.86
N ASN A 7 -4.05 8.39 4.07
CA ASN A 7 -4.07 9.62 3.29
C ASN A 7 -4.84 10.69 4.08
N THR A 8 -4.19 11.80 4.42
CA THR A 8 -4.82 12.94 5.10
C THR A 8 -4.88 14.13 4.15
N TYR A 9 -6.06 14.73 4.00
CA TYR A 9 -6.26 15.87 3.11
C TYR A 9 -7.21 16.90 3.71
N LYS A 10 -7.10 18.15 3.25
CA LYS A 10 -8.03 19.21 3.64
C LYS A 10 -9.35 19.07 2.91
N MET A 11 -10.46 19.20 3.63
CA MET A 11 -11.81 19.14 3.06
C MET A 11 -12.06 20.34 2.15
N LYS A 12 -12.82 20.09 1.08
CA LYS A 12 -13.38 21.16 0.26
C LYS A 12 -14.84 21.36 0.64
N ASP A 13 -15.20 22.61 0.84
CA ASP A 13 -16.59 23.02 1.02
C ASP A 13 -17.41 22.61 -0.23
N PRO A 14 -18.47 21.80 -0.07
CA PRO A 14 -19.29 21.35 -1.21
C PRO A 14 -20.00 22.50 -1.95
N GLU A 15 -20.34 23.59 -1.27
CA GLU A 15 -21.09 24.71 -1.83
C GLU A 15 -20.15 25.74 -2.46
N THR A 16 -19.05 26.07 -1.78
CA THR A 16 -18.13 27.13 -2.23
C THR A 16 -16.91 26.62 -2.99
N GLY A 17 -16.62 25.32 -2.93
CA GLY A 17 -15.45 24.68 -3.53
C GLY A 17 -14.12 25.08 -2.88
N LYS A 18 -14.15 25.92 -1.83
CA LYS A 18 -12.95 26.39 -1.14
C LYS A 18 -12.42 25.31 -0.21
N VAL A 19 -11.08 25.23 -0.13
CA VAL A 19 -10.42 24.36 0.83
C VAL A 19 -10.60 24.94 2.23
N THR A 20 -11.12 24.13 3.13
CA THR A 20 -11.31 24.45 4.54
C THR A 20 -10.13 23.94 5.36
N ASP A 21 -10.01 24.36 6.61
CA ASP A 21 -8.98 23.83 7.52
C ASP A 21 -9.38 22.51 8.20
N ALA A 22 -10.61 22.02 7.95
CA ALA A 22 -11.02 20.68 8.38
C ALA A 22 -10.25 19.61 7.60
N LEU A 23 -9.83 18.56 8.30
CA LEU A 23 -9.15 17.41 7.72
C LEU A 23 -10.15 16.28 7.45
N ALA A 24 -9.86 15.52 6.41
CA ALA A 24 -10.50 14.25 6.10
C ALA A 24 -9.43 13.22 5.78
N TRP A 25 -9.84 11.95 5.84
CA TRP A 25 -8.92 10.83 5.83
C TRP A 25 -9.44 9.68 4.96
N ASP A 26 -8.54 9.05 4.23
CA ASP A 26 -8.75 7.72 3.66
C ASP A 26 -7.74 6.77 4.33
N VAL A 27 -8.23 5.69 4.93
CA VAL A 27 -7.38 4.63 5.50
C VAL A 27 -7.45 3.42 4.59
N HIS A 28 -6.30 3.03 4.04
CA HIS A 28 -6.17 1.85 3.20
C HIS A 28 -5.41 0.77 3.96
N PHE A 29 -5.94 -0.45 4.03
CA PHE A 29 -5.16 -1.62 4.40
C PHE A 29 -4.86 -2.43 3.16
N TRP A 30 -3.58 -2.54 2.84
CA TRP A 30 -3.09 -3.26 1.67
C TRP A 30 -2.59 -4.64 2.07
N LEU A 31 -3.06 -5.66 1.35
CA LEU A 31 -2.74 -7.06 1.60
C LEU A 31 -1.85 -7.60 0.48
N GLY A 32 -0.63 -7.99 0.82
CA GLY A 32 0.27 -8.65 -0.11
C GLY A 32 -0.26 -10.01 -0.57
N LYS A 33 0.18 -10.52 -1.71
CA LYS A 33 -0.26 -11.83 -2.21
C LYS A 33 0.08 -12.98 -1.25
N ASP A 34 1.27 -12.92 -0.66
CA ASP A 34 1.82 -13.96 0.21
C ASP A 34 1.72 -13.61 1.71
N THR A 35 0.87 -12.65 2.07
CA THR A 35 0.67 -12.26 3.47
C THR A 35 -0.03 -13.38 4.27
N SER A 36 0.38 -13.57 5.52
CA SER A 36 -0.20 -14.59 6.38
C SER A 36 -1.62 -14.21 6.85
N ILE A 37 -2.33 -15.16 7.48
CA ILE A 37 -3.68 -14.89 8.02
C ILE A 37 -3.60 -13.88 9.18
N ASP A 38 -2.59 -14.03 10.04
CA ASP A 38 -2.37 -13.15 11.19
C ASP A 38 -1.96 -11.74 10.75
N GLU A 39 -1.08 -11.57 9.78
CA GLU A 39 -0.74 -10.23 9.23
C GLU A 39 -1.96 -9.50 8.67
N ARG A 40 -2.84 -10.21 7.94
CA ARG A 40 -4.10 -9.64 7.43
C ARG A 40 -5.03 -9.23 8.55
N GLY A 41 -5.16 -10.10 9.56
CA GLY A 41 -5.97 -9.82 10.74
C GLY A 41 -5.45 -8.61 11.51
N VAL A 42 -4.14 -8.51 11.70
CA VAL A 42 -3.50 -7.38 12.36
C VAL A 42 -3.70 -6.10 11.55
N ALA A 43 -3.52 -6.13 10.23
CA ALA A 43 -3.74 -4.95 9.39
C ALA A 43 -5.19 -4.46 9.46
N ALA A 44 -6.17 -5.36 9.34
CA ALA A 44 -7.58 -5.01 9.46
C ALA A 44 -7.92 -4.47 10.86
N TYR A 45 -7.46 -5.14 11.92
CA TYR A 45 -7.70 -4.71 13.30
C TYR A 45 -7.09 -3.32 13.59
N LYS A 46 -5.87 -3.08 13.12
CA LYS A 46 -5.18 -1.79 13.28
C LYS A 46 -5.80 -0.69 12.44
N THR A 47 -6.44 -1.00 11.31
CA THR A 47 -7.24 -0.03 10.57
C THR A 47 -8.47 0.40 11.36
N VAL A 48 -9.18 -0.53 12.01
CA VAL A 48 -10.31 -0.18 12.89
C VAL A 48 -9.85 0.66 14.08
N GLU A 49 -8.76 0.28 14.74
CA GLU A 49 -8.19 1.06 15.86
C GLU A 49 -7.81 2.50 15.43
N LEU A 50 -7.32 2.68 14.20
CA LEU A 50 -7.00 4.00 13.64
C LEU A 50 -8.26 4.80 13.28
N ASP A 51 -9.32 4.13 12.82
CA ASP A 51 -10.62 4.74 12.51
C ASP A 51 -11.28 5.27 13.78
N ASP A 52 -11.32 4.45 14.84
CA ASP A 52 -11.83 4.81 16.16
C ASP A 52 -11.05 6.01 16.74
N LEU A 53 -9.72 6.05 16.55
CA LEU A 53 -8.86 7.17 17.01
C LEU A 53 -9.16 8.49 16.29
N LEU A 54 -9.70 8.42 15.08
CA LEU A 54 -10.06 9.56 14.24
C LEU A 54 -11.57 9.83 14.27
N ASP A 55 -12.24 9.40 15.34
CA ASP A 55 -13.67 9.61 15.62
C ASP A 55 -14.59 9.13 14.49
N ASP A 56 -14.32 7.94 13.92
CA ASP A 56 -15.05 7.35 12.79
C ASP A 56 -15.10 8.25 11.52
N GLY A 57 -14.20 9.24 11.45
CA GLY A 57 -14.09 10.19 10.34
C GLY A 57 -13.50 9.62 9.04
N PRO A 58 -12.53 8.68 9.07
CA PRO A 58 -11.92 8.15 7.86
C PRO A 58 -12.83 7.25 7.01
N VAL A 59 -12.55 7.20 5.71
CA VAL A 59 -13.10 6.17 4.81
C VAL A 59 -12.13 5.00 4.74
N GLN A 60 -12.59 3.80 5.10
CA GLN A 60 -11.78 2.59 5.06
C GLN A 60 -11.80 1.91 3.68
N HIS A 61 -10.63 1.55 3.17
CA HIS A 61 -10.45 0.91 1.87
C HIS A 61 -9.64 -0.38 2.00
N ARG A 62 -10.17 -1.47 1.44
CA ARG A 62 -9.46 -2.75 1.34
C ARG A 62 -8.69 -2.81 0.02
N GLU A 63 -7.37 -2.87 0.10
CA GLU A 63 -6.50 -2.98 -1.06
C GLU A 63 -5.85 -4.36 -1.10
N THR A 64 -5.82 -4.99 -2.28
CA THR A 64 -5.13 -6.29 -2.47
C THR A 64 -4.12 -6.16 -3.58
N MET A 65 -2.95 -6.79 -3.40
CA MET A 65 -1.88 -6.78 -4.39
C MET A 65 -2.43 -7.04 -5.81
N GLU A 66 -1.98 -6.20 -6.76
CA GLU A 66 -2.39 -6.18 -8.16
C GLU A 66 -3.81 -5.68 -8.47
N ASN A 67 -4.71 -5.61 -7.48
CA ASN A 67 -6.10 -5.17 -7.62
C ASN A 67 -6.40 -3.92 -6.78
N GLU A 68 -5.42 -3.02 -6.66
CA GLU A 68 -5.59 -1.79 -5.90
C GLU A 68 -6.58 -0.82 -6.57
N SER A 69 -7.29 -0.05 -5.75
CA SER A 69 -8.20 1.01 -6.21
C SER A 69 -7.46 2.10 -7.00
N ALA A 70 -8.18 2.77 -7.89
CA ALA A 70 -7.62 3.90 -8.64
C ALA A 70 -7.19 5.06 -7.71
N LEU A 71 -7.90 5.22 -6.58
CA LEU A 71 -7.57 6.19 -5.55
C LEU A 71 -6.21 5.86 -4.92
N PHE A 72 -6.02 4.63 -4.45
CA PHE A 72 -4.76 4.19 -3.85
C PHE A 72 -3.58 4.30 -4.81
N GLN A 73 -3.77 3.87 -6.06
CA GLN A 73 -2.74 4.00 -7.10
C GLN A 73 -2.37 5.47 -7.37
N SER A 74 -3.31 6.41 -7.21
CA SER A 74 -3.06 7.84 -7.48
C SER A 74 -2.05 8.47 -6.53
N TYR A 75 -1.86 7.89 -5.33
CA TYR A 75 -0.89 8.36 -4.35
C TYR A 75 0.56 8.12 -4.79
N PHE A 76 0.80 7.05 -5.58
CA PHE A 76 2.13 6.63 -6.00
C PHE A 76 2.40 7.03 -7.46
N LYS A 77 2.78 8.29 -7.67
CA LYS A 77 3.02 8.85 -9.03
C LYS A 77 4.06 8.07 -9.85
N GLY A 78 5.02 7.42 -9.19
CA GLY A 78 6.04 6.57 -9.83
C GLY A 78 5.56 5.15 -10.13
N GLY A 79 4.33 4.79 -9.77
CA GLY A 79 3.85 3.42 -9.77
C GLY A 79 4.16 2.67 -8.48
N ILE A 80 3.59 1.48 -8.36
CA ILE A 80 3.79 0.58 -7.22
C ILE A 80 4.86 -0.44 -7.58
N GLN A 81 5.82 -0.66 -6.67
CA GLN A 81 6.83 -1.70 -6.81
C GLN A 81 6.52 -2.84 -5.83
N TYR A 82 6.38 -4.05 -6.34
CA TYR A 82 6.25 -5.26 -5.53
C TYR A 82 7.61 -5.92 -5.41
N LEU A 83 8.10 -6.00 -4.19
CA LEU A 83 9.34 -6.66 -3.86
C LEU A 83 9.03 -8.05 -3.33
N SER A 84 9.86 -9.03 -3.70
CA SER A 84 9.74 -10.37 -3.17
C SER A 84 10.34 -10.43 -1.76
N GLY A 85 9.82 -11.37 -0.95
CA GLY A 85 10.13 -11.48 0.46
C GLY A 85 9.10 -10.77 1.33
N GLY A 86 9.54 -10.35 2.51
CA GLY A 86 8.69 -9.82 3.56
C GLY A 86 9.24 -10.22 4.93
N ILE A 87 8.55 -9.81 5.99
CA ILE A 87 8.88 -10.20 7.34
C ILE A 87 8.30 -11.61 7.58
N GLU A 88 9.16 -12.64 7.53
CA GLU A 88 8.77 -14.03 7.84
C GLU A 88 8.26 -14.21 9.30
N SER A 89 8.65 -13.29 10.20
CA SER A 89 8.08 -13.09 11.55
C SER A 89 8.66 -11.80 12.16
N GLY A 90 7.87 -11.07 12.95
CA GLY A 90 8.21 -9.76 13.54
C GLY A 90 9.37 -9.72 14.55
N PHE A 91 10.30 -10.69 14.50
CA PHE A 91 11.37 -10.89 15.50
C PHE A 91 12.80 -10.74 14.97
N ARG A 92 13.04 -10.36 13.70
CA ARG A 92 14.40 -10.14 13.19
C ARG A 92 14.70 -8.68 12.87
N LYS A 93 15.76 -8.17 13.51
CA LYS A 93 16.40 -6.87 13.22
C LYS A 93 16.80 -6.77 11.75
N VAL A 94 16.46 -5.65 11.12
CA VAL A 94 17.01 -5.22 9.82
C VAL A 94 18.52 -5.11 9.94
N LYS A 95 19.26 -5.86 9.13
CA LYS A 95 20.72 -5.73 8.99
C LYS A 95 21.05 -4.54 8.07
N PRO A 96 22.22 -3.88 8.21
CA PRO A 96 22.70 -2.87 7.28
C PRO A 96 22.70 -3.39 5.83
N GLU A 97 22.45 -2.50 4.87
CA GLU A 97 22.23 -2.80 3.45
C GLU A 97 23.37 -3.62 2.82
N GLU A 98 23.16 -4.92 2.62
CA GLU A 98 23.88 -5.70 1.62
C GLU A 98 23.15 -5.54 0.28
N TYR A 99 23.86 -5.06 -0.75
CA TYR A 99 23.30 -4.98 -2.09
C TYR A 99 23.13 -6.38 -2.68
N VAL A 100 21.88 -6.83 -2.81
CA VAL A 100 21.52 -8.07 -3.49
C VAL A 100 21.04 -7.73 -4.91
N PRO A 101 21.61 -8.35 -5.97
CA PRO A 101 21.13 -8.13 -7.33
C PRO A 101 19.68 -8.62 -7.47
N ARG A 102 18.84 -7.83 -8.15
CA ARG A 102 17.41 -8.09 -8.32
C ARG A 102 16.98 -7.82 -9.77
N LEU A 103 16.05 -8.62 -10.28
CA LEU A 103 15.42 -8.40 -11.58
C LEU A 103 14.02 -7.85 -11.37
N LEU A 104 13.70 -6.71 -12.00
CA LEU A 104 12.38 -6.08 -11.93
C LEU A 104 11.71 -6.17 -13.29
N GLN A 105 10.54 -6.81 -13.34
CA GLN A 105 9.67 -6.80 -14.50
C GLN A 105 8.75 -5.57 -14.44
N VAL A 106 8.99 -4.60 -15.32
CA VAL A 106 8.19 -3.38 -15.39
C VAL A 106 7.06 -3.55 -16.41
N ARG A 107 5.82 -3.46 -15.94
CA ARG A 107 4.62 -3.54 -16.77
C ARG A 107 3.80 -2.26 -16.63
N ARG A 108 3.29 -1.75 -17.76
CA ARG A 108 2.39 -0.60 -17.78
C ARG A 108 1.00 -1.04 -18.26
N THR A 109 -0.01 -0.79 -17.44
CA THR A 109 -1.42 -1.02 -17.79
C THR A 109 -2.16 0.30 -17.72
N LYS A 110 -2.69 0.78 -18.85
CA LYS A 110 -3.30 2.12 -18.98
C LYS A 110 -2.32 3.22 -18.51
N ARG A 111 -2.65 3.90 -17.40
CA ARG A 111 -1.86 4.99 -16.81
C ARG A 111 -1.06 4.57 -15.58
N THR A 112 -1.13 3.30 -15.18
CA THR A 112 -0.43 2.77 -14.00
C THR A 112 0.78 1.97 -14.42
N THR A 113 1.93 2.28 -13.84
CA THR A 113 3.16 1.48 -13.95
C THR A 113 3.29 0.63 -12.69
N LYS A 114 3.59 -0.66 -12.87
CA LYS A 114 3.89 -1.58 -11.76
C LYS A 114 5.24 -2.25 -12.06
N ALA A 115 6.08 -2.40 -11.04
CA ALA A 115 7.33 -3.14 -11.15
C ALA A 115 7.28 -4.32 -10.18
N THR A 116 7.42 -5.54 -10.69
CA THR A 116 7.40 -6.76 -9.86
C THR A 116 8.79 -7.36 -9.84
N GLN A 117 9.33 -7.64 -8.65
CA GLN A 117 10.56 -8.40 -8.52
C GLN A 117 10.32 -9.85 -8.94
N VAL A 118 11.17 -10.35 -9.84
CA VAL A 118 11.15 -11.73 -10.35
C VAL A 118 12.50 -12.40 -10.10
N ASP A 119 12.55 -13.71 -10.29
CA ASP A 119 13.80 -14.48 -10.19
C ASP A 119 14.84 -13.92 -11.16
N THR A 120 16.10 -13.85 -10.72
CA THR A 120 17.23 -13.40 -11.55
C THR A 120 17.67 -14.49 -12.52
N SER A 121 16.77 -14.91 -13.41
CA SER A 121 16.99 -15.94 -14.43
C SER A 121 16.52 -15.46 -15.80
N ILE A 122 17.09 -16.04 -16.86
CA ILE A 122 16.66 -15.77 -18.25
C ILE A 122 15.21 -16.23 -18.46
N SER A 123 14.78 -17.30 -17.76
CA SER A 123 13.40 -17.80 -17.85
C SER A 123 12.36 -16.80 -17.34
N ALA A 124 12.72 -15.88 -16.44
CA ALA A 124 11.84 -14.86 -15.92
C ALA A 124 11.63 -13.67 -16.88
N MET A 125 12.30 -13.65 -18.04
CA MET A 125 12.29 -12.50 -18.95
C MET A 125 11.06 -12.38 -19.85
N ASN A 126 10.02 -13.22 -19.72
CA ASN A 126 8.78 -13.15 -20.51
C ASN A 126 7.52 -13.32 -19.65
#